data_AF-A0A378BNF1-F1
#
_entry.id   AF-A0A378BNF1-F1
#
_cell.length_a   1.000
_cell.length_b   1.000
_cell.length_c   1.000
_cell.angle_alpha   90.00
_cell.angle_beta   90.00
_cell.angle_gamma   90.00
#
_symmetry.space_group_name_H-M   'P 1'
#
loop_
_entity.id
_entity.type
_entity.pdbx_description
1 polymer ?
#
loop_
_entity_poly.entity_id
_entity_poly.type
_entity_poly.pdbx_seq_one_letter_code
_entity_poly.pdbx_strand_id
1 'polypeptide(L)' 'MEQLRTELSHLLGEKLSRVECVSEQAATALWFLYDAQGNPMPLLARSFTTPGVARQLAMEDLDPGA' A
#
# COMPACT_ATOMS: atom_id res chain seq x y z
N MET A 1 2.32 3.48 11.37
CA MET A 1 3.04 3.95 10.17
C MET A 1 4.42 3.32 10.00
N GLU A 2 5.26 3.27 11.05
CA GLU A 2 6.63 2.73 10.89
C GLU A 2 6.66 1.28 10.44
N GLN A 3 5.80 0.41 10.97
CA GLN A 3 5.73 -0.98 10.54
C GLN A 3 5.41 -1.11 9.04
N LEU A 4 4.40 -0.40 8.54
CA LEU A 4 4.05 -0.38 7.12
C LEU A 4 5.23 0.05 6.24
N ARG A 5 5.92 1.14 6.63
CA ARG A 5 7.12 1.62 5.91
C ARG A 5 8.22 0.56 5.90
N THR A 6 8.44 -0.11 7.03
CA THR A 6 9.44 -1.18 7.16
C THR A 6 9.10 -2.38 6.29
N GLU A 7 7.86 -2.89 6.36
CA GLU A 7 7.40 -4.03 5.55
C GLU A 7 7.48 -3.73 4.05
N LEU A 8 7.02 -2.55 3.63
CA LEU A 8 7.12 -2.11 2.24
C LEU A 8 8.59 -1.95 1.79
N SER A 9 9.46 -1.42 2.66
CA SER A 9 10.90 -1.33 2.36
C SER A 9 11.50 -2.73 2.15
N HIS A 10 11.12 -3.70 2.98
CA HIS A 10 11.55 -5.09 2.82
C HIS A 10 11.01 -5.73 1.53
N LEU A 11 9.74 -5.49 1.19
CA LEU A 11 9.10 -6.04 -0.01
C LEU A 11 9.71 -5.47 -1.30
N LEU A 12 10.02 -4.17 -1.33
CA LEU A 12 10.58 -3.50 -2.49
C LEU A 12 12.09 -3.72 -2.65
N GLY A 13 12.79 -4.14 -1.59
CA GLY A 13 14.24 -4.30 -1.58
C GLY A 13 15.01 -2.97 -1.51
N GLU A 14 14.33 -1.87 -1.17
CA GLU A 14 14.92 -0.55 -1.02
C GLU A 14 14.37 0.20 0.20
N LYS A 15 15.11 1.20 0.70
CA LYS A 15 14.69 1.97 1.87
C LYS A 15 13.69 3.05 1.47
N LEU A 16 12.51 3.04 2.09
CA LEU A 16 11.55 4.15 1.97
C LEU A 16 11.86 5.24 3.01
N SER A 17 11.88 6.50 2.57
CA SER A 17 12.02 7.66 3.47
C SER A 17 10.70 8.02 4.14
N ARG A 18 9.60 8.00 3.38
CA ARG A 18 8.26 8.39 3.82
C ARG A 18 7.20 7.55 3.14
N VAL A 19 6.09 7.35 3.85
CA VAL A 19 4.82 6.90 3.27
C VAL A 19 3.76 7.93 3.65
N GLU A 20 2.88 8.28 2.71
CA GLU A 20 1.85 9.30 2.89
C GLU A 20 0.49 8.73 2.55
N CYS A 21 -0.48 8.86 3.45
CA CYS A 21 -1.85 8.41 3.20
C CYS A 21 -2.52 9.36 2.22
N VAL A 22 -2.97 8.83 1.08
CA VAL A 22 -3.64 9.58 0.03
C VAL A 22 -5.15 9.43 0.09
N SER A 23 -5.62 8.28 0.57
CA SER A 23 -7.04 7.98 0.74
C SER A 23 -7.20 6.97 1.85
N GLU A 24 -8.11 7.27 2.78
CA GLU A 24 -8.52 6.34 3.83
C GLU A 24 -10.01 6.07 3.67
N GLN A 25 -10.36 4.79 3.59
CA GLN A 25 -11.72 4.26 3.54
C GLN A 25 -11.89 3.25 4.67
N ALA A 26 -13.13 2.86 4.96
CA ALA A 26 -13.46 2.08 6.15
C ALA A 26 -12.60 0.81 6.36
N ALA A 27 -12.21 0.12 5.28
CA ALA A 27 -11.41 -1.11 5.35
C ALA A 27 -10.05 -1.02 4.63
N THR A 28 -9.75 0.10 3.97
CA THR A 28 -8.57 0.23 3.11
C THR A 28 -7.93 1.60 3.22
N ALA A 29 -6.61 1.66 3.17
CA ALA A 29 -5.87 2.89 2.99
C ALA A 29 -4.94 2.79 1.78
N LEU A 30 -4.80 3.89 1.06
CA LEU A 30 -3.93 4.04 -0.11
C LEU A 30 -2.77 4.97 0.23
N TRP A 31 -1.58 4.62 -0.22
CA TRP A 31 -0.34 5.26 0.22
C TRP A 31 0.57 5.63 -0.95
N PHE A 32 1.05 6.88 -0.96
CA PHE A 32 2.22 7.27 -1.75
C PHE A 32 3.49 6.85 -1.03
N LEU A 33 4.47 6.39 -1.80
CA LEU A 33 5.78 5.99 -1.30
C LEU A 33 6.85 6.95 -1.80
N TYR A 34 7.82 7.22 -0.94
CA TYR A 34 8.98 8.04 -1.26
C TYR A 34 10.26 7.24 -1.06
N ASP A 35 11.13 7.28 -2.07
CA ASP A 35 12.43 6.59 -2.06
C ASP A 35 13.34 7.11 -0.94
N ALA A 36 14.53 6.54 -0.79
CA ALA A 36 15.49 6.95 0.23
C ALA A 36 15.93 8.43 0.12
N GLN A 37 15.84 9.04 -1.07
CA GLN A 37 16.19 10.44 -1.32
C GLN A 37 15.00 11.39 -1.11
N GLY A 38 13.79 10.85 -0.92
CA GLY A 38 12.57 11.64 -0.75
C GLY A 38 11.83 11.94 -2.05
N ASN A 39 12.18 11.30 -3.17
CA ASN A 39 11.45 11.45 -4.42
C ASN A 39 10.20 10.55 -4.42
N PRO A 40 9.08 11.00 -5.01
CA PRO A 40 7.89 10.16 -5.14
C PRO A 40 8.16 9.00 -6.09
N MET A 41 7.75 7.79 -5.69
CA MET A 41 7.81 6.61 -6.54
C MET A 41 6.56 6.52 -7.43
N PRO A 42 6.66 5.98 -8.67
CA PRO A 42 5.51 5.80 -9.56
C PRO A 42 4.68 4.56 -9.18
N LEU A 43 4.44 4.36 -7.89
CA LEU A 43 3.67 3.22 -7.37
C LEU A 43 2.91 3.60 -6.08
N LEU A 44 1.81 2.90 -5.84
CA LEU A 44 0.95 3.08 -4.69
C LEU A 44 0.90 1.79 -3.89
N ALA A 45 0.90 1.90 -2.57
CA ALA A 45 0.56 0.76 -1.70
C ALA A 45 -0.90 0.86 -1.28
N ARG A 46 -1.58 -0.28 -1.21
CA ARG A 46 -2.90 -0.41 -0.58
C ARG A 46 -2.77 -1.32 0.64
N SER A 47 -3.20 -0.86 1.80
CA SER A 47 -3.26 -1.67 3.02
C SER A 47 -4.72 -1.96 3.38
N PHE A 48 -4.97 -3.12 3.96
CA PHE A 48 -6.29 -3.52 4.45
C PHE A 48 -6.26 -3.58 5.97
N THR A 49 -7.16 -2.87 6.63
CA THR A 49 -7.21 -2.78 8.10
C THR A 49 -8.06 -3.89 8.71
N THR A 50 -8.89 -4.54 7.91
CA THR A 50 -9.76 -5.65 8.35
C THR A 50 -9.23 -7.00 7.84
N PRO A 51 -8.90 -7.94 8.74
CA PRO A 51 -8.56 -9.31 8.36
C PRO A 51 -9.64 -9.95 7.49
N GLY A 52 -9.27 -10.67 6.43
CA GLY A 52 -10.20 -11.34 5.51
C GLY A 52 -10.68 -10.48 4.33
N VAL A 53 -10.70 -9.14 4.46
CA VAL A 53 -11.11 -8.24 3.37
C VAL A 53 -10.10 -8.22 2.22
N ALA A 54 -8.80 -8.32 2.53
CA ALA A 54 -7.75 -8.45 1.51
C ALA A 54 -7.96 -9.68 0.62
N ARG A 55 -8.46 -10.78 1.19
CA ARG A 55 -8.74 -12.03 0.44
C ARG A 55 -9.98 -11.88 -0.43
N GLN A 56 -10.99 -11.16 0.04
CA GLN A 56 -12.23 -10.96 -0.71
C GLN A 56 -12.01 -10.02 -1.90
N LEU A 57 -11.32 -8.90 -1.69
CA LEU A 57 -11.07 -7.90 -2.74
C LEU A 57 -10.02 -8.34 -3.78
N ALA A 58 -9.01 -9.12 -3.38
CA ALA A 58 -8.05 -9.68 -4.35
C ALA A 58 -8.70 -10.65 -5.36
N MET A 59 -9.88 -11.19 -5.05
CA MET A 59 -10.65 -12.04 -5.96
C MET A 59 -11.58 -11.20 -6.87
N GLU A 60 -12.01 -10.01 -6.44
CA GLU A 60 -12.81 -9.06 -7.25
C GLU A 60 -11.97 -8.32 -8.29
N ASP A 61 -10.72 -7.94 -7.99
CA ASP A 61 -9.80 -7.31 -8.96
C ASP A 61 -9.37 -8.27 -10.11
N LEU A 62 -9.77 -9.55 -10.05
CA LEU A 62 -9.47 -10.59 -11.04
C LEU A 62 -10.67 -10.99 -11.90
N ASP A 63 -11.80 -10.27 -11.80
CA ASP A 63 -12.97 -10.52 -12.64
C ASP A 63 -12.98 -9.57 -13.87
N PRO A 64 -12.72 -10.05 -15.10
CA PRO A 64 -12.69 -9.22 -16.31
C PRO A 64 -14.11 -8.89 -16.85
N GLY A 65 -15.11 -8.68 -15.99
CA GLY A 65 -16.51 -8.73 -16.40
C GLY A 65 -17.53 -7.92 -15.60
N ALA A 66 -17.18 -6.75 -15.07
CA ALA A 66 -18.15 -5.78 -14.53
C ALA A 66 -18.18 -4.47 -15.34
#